data_AF-A0A7Y5JXL2-F1
#
_entry.id   AF-A0A7Y5JXL2-F1
#
_cell.length_a   1.000
_cell.length_b   1.000
_cell.length_c   1.000
_cell.angle_alpha   90.00
_cell.angle_beta   90.00
_cell.angle_gamma   90.00
#
_symmetry.space_group_name_H-M   'P 1'
#
loop_
_entity.id
_entity.type
_entity.pdbx_description
1 polymer ?
#
loop_
_entity_poly.entity_id
_entity_poly.type
_entity_poly.pdbx_seq_one_letter_code
_entity_poly.pdbx_strand_id
1 'polypeptide(L)' 'MSGLSFGRRATTPTGGCPCGSGTAYARCCGPLLAGERAAATAEELMRSRYTAFATGDVDHL' A
#
# COMPACT_ATOMS: atom_id res chain seq x y z
N MET A 1 -8.89 8.93 28.13
CA MET A 1 -8.45 9.97 27.17
C MET A 1 -6.94 9.81 26.97
N SER A 2 -6.57 9.13 25.87
CA SER A 2 -5.24 8.93 25.28
C SER A 2 -5.49 7.84 24.24
N GLY A 3 -6.07 8.18 23.10
CA GLY A 3 -5.34 8.83 22.03
C GLY A 3 -5.05 7.72 21.03
N LEU A 4 -5.82 7.72 19.95
CA LEU A 4 -6.02 6.59 19.03
C LEU A 4 -4.69 6.01 18.52
N SER A 5 -4.51 4.71 18.73
CA SER A 5 -3.45 3.93 18.09
C SER A 5 -3.77 3.79 16.60
N PHE A 6 -3.48 4.83 15.81
CA PHE A 6 -3.31 4.80 14.35
C PHE A 6 -2.03 4.01 13.98
N GLY A 7 -1.79 2.89 14.65
CA GLY A 7 -0.45 2.30 14.81
C GLY A 7 -0.35 0.82 14.44
N ARG A 8 -1.39 0.22 13.84
CA ARG A 8 -1.21 -1.08 13.19
C ARG A 8 -0.71 -0.83 11.78
N ARG A 9 0.60 -0.65 11.64
CA ARG A 9 1.29 -0.76 10.35
C ARG A 9 0.72 -2.00 9.66
N ALA A 10 0.10 -1.82 8.49
CA ALA A 10 -0.48 -2.90 7.69
C ALA A 10 0.65 -3.76 7.08
N THR A 11 1.52 -4.33 7.90
CA THR A 11 2.49 -5.33 7.47
C THR A 11 1.78 -6.67 7.56
N THR A 12 1.44 -7.25 6.39
CA THR A 12 1.02 -8.65 6.31
C THR A 12 2.09 -9.49 7.02
N PRO A 13 1.75 -10.45 7.89
CA PRO A 13 2.71 -11.16 8.76
C PRO A 13 3.85 -11.90 8.02
N THR A 14 3.79 -11.98 6.70
CA THR A 14 4.78 -12.57 5.78
C THR A 14 5.41 -11.55 4.81
N GLY A 15 5.54 -10.27 5.18
CA GLY A 15 6.26 -9.27 4.35
C GLY A 15 5.61 -8.96 2.99
N GLY A 16 4.33 -9.33 2.83
CA GLY A 16 3.54 -9.10 1.63
C GLY A 16 3.05 -7.66 1.49
N CYS A 17 2.55 -7.33 0.31
CA CYS A 17 1.94 -6.04 0.03
C CYS A 17 0.55 -5.93 0.69
N PRO A 18 0.20 -4.79 1.30
CA PRO A 18 -1.10 -4.58 1.95
C PRO A 18 -2.30 -4.78 1.01
N CYS A 19 -2.13 -4.58 -0.30
CA CYS A 19 -3.18 -4.81 -1.30
C CYS A 19 -3.68 -6.27 -1.43
N GLY A 20 -3.09 -7.24 -0.71
CA GLY A 20 -3.57 -8.62 -0.70
C GLY A 20 -3.11 -9.47 -1.89
N SER A 21 -2.24 -8.96 -2.76
CA SER A 21 -1.75 -9.70 -3.94
C SER A 21 -0.77 -10.83 -3.63
N GLY A 22 -0.38 -11.03 -2.37
CA GLY A 22 0.61 -12.04 -1.95
C GLY A 22 2.05 -11.77 -2.40
N THR A 23 2.28 -10.72 -3.19
CA THR A 23 3.61 -10.29 -3.65
C THR A 23 4.27 -9.35 -2.65
N ALA A 24 5.61 -9.34 -2.60
CA ALA A 24 6.37 -8.42 -1.77
C ALA A 24 6.10 -6.95 -2.15
N TYR A 25 5.94 -6.07 -1.16
CA TYR A 25 5.63 -4.64 -1.36
C TYR A 25 6.54 -3.97 -2.41
N ALA A 26 7.85 -4.19 -2.31
CA ALA A 26 8.86 -3.61 -3.21
C ALA A 26 8.71 -4.03 -4.69
N ARG A 27 8.03 -5.15 -4.96
CA ARG A 27 7.74 -5.63 -6.33
C ARG A 27 6.27 -5.44 -6.73
N CYS A 28 5.50 -4.78 -5.89
CA CYS A 28 4.05 -4.73 -5.99
C CYS A 28 3.56 -3.28 -6.08
N CYS A 29 3.09 -2.71 -4.97
CA CYS A 29 2.65 -1.32 -4.91
C CYS A 29 3.81 -0.34 -4.67
N GLY A 30 4.97 -0.79 -4.18
CA GLY A 30 6.12 0.08 -3.88
C GLY A 30 6.55 0.99 -5.05
N PRO A 31 6.86 0.45 -6.24
CA PRO A 31 7.26 1.29 -7.38
C PRO A 31 6.11 2.13 -7.96
N LEU A 32 4.85 1.73 -7.74
CA LEU A 32 3.68 2.52 -8.15
C LEU A 32 3.53 3.76 -7.24
N LEU A 33 3.64 3.54 -5.93
CA LEU A 33 3.57 4.58 -4.90
C LEU A 33 4.77 5.54 -4.97
N ALA A 34 5.95 5.03 -5.33
CA ALA A 34 7.14 5.84 -5.55
C ALA A 34 7.11 6.63 -6.88
N GLY A 35 6.12 6.41 -7.75
CA GLY A 35 6.05 7.04 -9.07
C GLY A 35 7.11 6.54 -10.06
N GLU A 36 7.87 5.49 -9.72
CA GLU A 36 8.89 4.89 -10.58
C GLU A 36 8.28 4.13 -11.77
N ARG A 37 7.03 3.67 -11.61
CA ARG A 37 6.29 2.91 -12.62
C ARG A 37 4.83 3.34 -12.63
N ALA A 38 4.27 3.49 -13.82
CA ALA A 38 2.82 3.63 -14.00
C ALA A 38 2.12 2.27 -13.88
N ALA A 39 0.90 2.27 -13.35
CA ALA A 39 0.06 1.07 -13.33
C ALA A 39 -0.26 0.64 -14.77
N ALA A 40 -0.07 -0.64 -15.08
CA ALA A 40 -0.35 -1.18 -16.41
C ALA A 40 -1.85 -1.53 -16.56
N THR A 41 -2.54 -1.78 -15.45
CA THR A 41 -3.97 -2.10 -15.43
C THR A 41 -4.73 -1.25 -14.42
N ALA A 42 -6.04 -1.12 -14.62
CA ALA A 42 -6.93 -0.47 -13.66
C ALA A 42 -6.91 -1.16 -12.28
N GLU A 43 -6.76 -2.49 -12.25
CA GLU A 43 -6.66 -3.26 -11.02
C GLU A 43 -5.39 -2.91 -10.23
N GLU A 44 -4.24 -2.79 -10.91
CA GLU A 44 -2.99 -2.35 -10.28
C GLU A 44 -3.10 -0.94 -9.71
N LEU A 45 -3.75 -0.03 -10.44
CA LEU A 45 -3.99 1.34 -9.99
C LEU A 45 -4.83 1.36 -8.71
N MET A 46 -5.95 0.63 -8.69
CA MET A 46 -6.83 0.54 -7.52
C MET A 46 -6.13 -0.07 -6.31
N ARG A 47 -5.31 -1.11 -6.52
CA ARG A 47 -4.50 -1.74 -5.47
C ARG A 47 -3.41 -0.82 -4.91
N SER A 48 -2.80 0.02 -5.75
CA SER A 48 -1.86 1.05 -5.33
C SER A 48 -2.54 2.07 -4.42
N ARG A 49 -3.69 2.60 -4.84
CA ARG A 49 -4.49 3.57 -4.05
C ARG A 49 -4.97 3.00 -2.72
N TYR A 50 -5.42 1.74 -2.71
CA TYR A 50 -5.75 1.04 -1.47
C TYR A 50 -4.54 0.94 -0.55
N THR A 51 -3.36 0.62 -1.11
CA THR A 51 -2.13 0.49 -0.31
C THR A 51 -1.73 1.83 0.29
N ALA A 52 -1.75 2.92 -0.48
CA ALA A 52 -1.54 4.28 0.03
C ALA A 52 -2.46 4.59 1.22
N PHE A 53 -3.75 4.32 1.05
CA PHE A 53 -4.74 4.51 2.12
C PHE A 53 -4.44 3.63 3.34
N ALA A 54 -4.13 2.34 3.14
CA ALA A 54 -3.86 1.38 4.20
C ALA A 54 -2.55 1.67 4.97
N THR A 55 -1.57 2.30 4.32
CA THR A 55 -0.32 2.74 4.95
C THR A 55 -0.43 4.13 5.59
N GLY A 56 -1.56 4.82 5.41
CA GLY A 56 -1.75 6.19 5.90
C GLY A 56 -0.96 7.23 5.10
N ASP A 57 -0.57 6.89 3.88
CA ASP A 57 0.12 7.79 2.95
C ASP A 57 -0.91 8.64 2.20
N VAL A 58 -1.48 9.59 2.93
CA VAL A 58 -2.60 10.44 2.47
C VAL A 58 -2.22 11.37 1.33
N ASP A 59 -0.93 11.58 1.07
CA ASP A 59 -0.43 12.37 -0.06
C ASP A 59 -0.67 11.68 -1.43
N HIS A 60 -1.05 10.40 -1.44
CA HIS A 60 -1.22 9.60 -2.67
C HIS A 60 -2.69 9.27 -3.00
N LEU A 61 -3.66 10.04 -2.48
CA LEU A 61 -5.11 9.85 -2.67
C LEU A 61 -5.69 10.55 -3.91
#